data_AF-A0A936JWB5-F1
#
_entry.id   AF-A0A936JWB5-F1
#
_cell.length_a   1.000
_cell.length_b   1.000
_cell.length_c   1.000
_cell.angle_alpha   90.00
_cell.angle_beta   90.00
_cell.angle_gamma   90.00
#
_symmetry.space_group_name_H-M   'P 1'
#
loop_
_entity.id
_entity.type
_entity.pdbx_description
1 polymer ?
#
loop_
_entity_poly.entity_id
_entity_poly.type
_entity_poly.pdbx_seq_one_letter_code
_entity_poly.pdbx_strand_id
1 'polypeptide(L)'
;MRFRAAFSGMLAMGSTLVLTPLACGGAQDDALVQRAPSKQFEPSRRDVNVPDATAREMKNCTAEATSRLTDVSYALQYTLFANADGKVSKVKLRDATLHDAELEECFERALEAMTVPVDALGLRSSRPVSGGERMMREQRAPLGSSESETPLVFLGPLIVEAGGVQVLFEIGVVVLVGLANLIKDDEEDARRKCQIQYVDCLMTQVAGGNGSVHGETRCEWCRQQCVKDRGTWPASVVGTNNRKYSCAYRRK
;
A
#
# COMPACT_ATOMS: atom_id res chain seq x y z
N MET A 1 -6.11 -65.02 36.97
CA MET A 1 -7.35 -64.75 37.73
C MET A 1 -8.30 -63.96 36.85
N ARG A 2 -9.56 -64.40 36.78
CA ARG A 2 -10.64 -63.88 35.94
C ARG A 2 -11.46 -62.87 36.75
N PHE A 3 -11.82 -61.73 36.19
CA PHE A 3 -13.07 -61.04 36.53
C PHE A 3 -13.71 -60.46 35.27
N ARG A 4 -14.84 -61.08 34.91
CA ARG A 4 -15.86 -60.54 34.00
C ARG A 4 -16.81 -59.69 34.84
N ALA A 5 -17.21 -58.53 34.35
CA ALA A 5 -18.46 -57.90 34.75
C ALA A 5 -19.16 -57.39 33.49
N ALA A 6 -20.27 -58.07 33.18
CA ALA A 6 -21.24 -57.69 32.18
C ALA A 6 -22.25 -56.75 32.84
N PHE A 7 -22.61 -55.65 32.17
CA PHE A 7 -23.90 -55.01 32.40
C PHE A 7 -24.55 -54.74 31.04
N SER A 8 -25.75 -55.28 30.94
CA SER A 8 -26.63 -55.31 29.79
C SER A 8 -27.89 -54.54 30.14
N GLY A 9 -28.42 -53.79 29.17
CA GLY A 9 -29.85 -53.51 29.06
C GLY A 9 -30.34 -52.16 29.59
N MET A 10 -30.65 -51.24 28.67
CA MET A 10 -32.03 -50.76 28.55
C MET A 10 -32.28 -50.18 27.14
N LEU A 11 -33.17 -50.86 26.42
CA LEU A 11 -33.84 -50.39 25.21
C LEU A 11 -34.87 -49.33 25.60
N ALA A 12 -34.79 -48.16 24.99
CA ALA A 12 -35.94 -47.25 24.87
C ALA A 12 -36.10 -46.90 23.40
N MET A 13 -37.02 -47.61 22.75
CA MET A 13 -37.62 -47.24 21.47
C MET A 13 -38.33 -45.89 21.62
N GLY A 14 -37.96 -44.94 20.77
CA GLY A 14 -38.63 -43.65 20.63
C GLY A 14 -38.45 -43.15 19.21
N SER A 15 -39.21 -43.73 18.28
CA SER A 15 -39.28 -43.30 16.88
C SER A 15 -40.21 -42.09 16.75
N THR A 16 -39.65 -40.92 16.42
CA THR A 16 -40.32 -39.97 15.52
C THR A 16 -39.29 -39.39 14.56
N LEU A 17 -39.27 -39.97 13.36
CA LEU A 17 -38.62 -39.44 12.18
C LEU A 17 -39.37 -38.18 11.75
N VAL A 18 -38.82 -37.00 12.03
CA VAL A 18 -39.17 -35.79 11.29
C VAL A 18 -38.15 -35.67 10.16
N LEU A 19 -38.53 -36.20 9.00
CA LEU A 19 -37.88 -35.90 7.72
C LEU A 19 -38.18 -34.45 7.36
N THR A 20 -37.35 -33.51 7.83
CA THR A 20 -37.23 -32.20 7.18
C THR A 20 -36.49 -32.41 5.85
N PRO A 21 -37.05 -31.97 4.71
CA PRO A 21 -36.28 -31.92 3.47
C PRO A 21 -35.14 -30.92 3.66
N LEU A 22 -33.91 -31.43 3.83
CA LEU A 22 -32.73 -30.59 3.66
C LEU A 22 -32.63 -30.32 2.16
N ALA A 23 -33.04 -29.10 1.82
CA ALA A 23 -33.05 -28.54 0.50
C ALA A 23 -31.66 -28.69 -0.15
N CYS A 24 -31.71 -29.18 -1.38
CA CYS A 24 -30.64 -29.11 -2.36
C CYS A 24 -30.36 -27.64 -2.71
N GLY A 25 -29.09 -27.25 -2.81
CA GLY A 25 -28.66 -26.15 -3.67
C GLY A 25 -28.87 -24.74 -3.13
N GLY A 26 -28.20 -24.40 -2.04
CA GLY A 26 -27.78 -23.02 -1.83
C GLY A 26 -26.31 -22.94 -2.19
N ALA A 27 -25.98 -22.32 -3.33
CA ALA A 27 -24.66 -21.71 -3.47
C ALA A 27 -24.48 -20.86 -2.20
N GLN A 28 -23.50 -21.21 -1.36
CA GLN A 28 -23.04 -20.28 -0.35
C GLN A 28 -22.44 -19.12 -1.15
N ASP A 29 -23.30 -18.15 -1.48
CA ASP A 29 -22.86 -16.79 -1.65
C ASP A 29 -22.15 -16.47 -0.33
N ASP A 30 -20.83 -16.58 -0.37
CA ASP A 30 -19.90 -15.99 0.56
C ASP A 30 -20.22 -14.50 0.61
N ALA A 31 -21.24 -14.16 1.39
CA ALA A 31 -21.71 -12.81 1.55
C ALA A 31 -20.54 -12.05 2.16
N LEU A 32 -19.90 -11.22 1.35
CA LEU A 32 -19.01 -10.17 1.81
C LEU A 32 -19.82 -9.33 2.80
N VAL A 33 -19.64 -9.58 4.09
CA VAL A 33 -20.28 -8.77 5.12
C VAL A 33 -19.48 -7.47 5.20
N GLN A 34 -19.78 -6.52 4.31
CA GLN A 34 -19.46 -5.12 4.52
C GLN A 34 -20.30 -4.62 5.70
N ARG A 35 -19.78 -4.80 6.91
CA ARG A 35 -20.38 -4.23 8.11
C ARG A 35 -20.03 -2.75 8.14
N ALA A 36 -21.06 -1.89 8.11
CA ALA A 36 -20.86 -0.45 8.24
C ALA A 36 -20.11 -0.13 9.55
N PRO A 37 -19.05 0.70 9.52
CA PRO A 37 -18.26 1.01 10.70
C PRO A 37 -19.10 1.73 11.76
N SER A 38 -18.80 1.46 13.03
CA SER A 38 -19.30 2.19 14.20
C SER A 38 -19.04 3.69 14.06
N LYS A 39 -20.05 4.50 14.40
CA LYS A 39 -20.24 5.97 14.19
C LYS A 39 -19.17 6.94 14.75
N GLN A 40 -17.88 6.61 14.81
CA GLN A 40 -16.86 7.49 15.41
C GLN A 40 -15.88 8.16 14.44
N PHE A 41 -16.00 7.93 13.13
CA PHE A 41 -15.17 8.62 12.14
C PHE A 41 -16.01 9.00 10.91
N GLU A 42 -16.53 10.23 10.89
CA GLU A 42 -17.10 10.83 9.67
C GLU A 42 -16.07 11.76 9.02
N PRO A 43 -15.25 11.29 8.08
CA PRO A 43 -14.99 12.08 6.88
C PRO A 43 -16.19 11.90 5.95
N SER A 44 -16.54 12.93 5.18
CA SER A 44 -17.56 12.89 4.14
C SER A 44 -17.22 11.83 3.06
N ARG A 45 -17.48 10.55 3.36
CA ARG A 45 -17.12 9.40 2.53
C ARG A 45 -18.20 9.21 1.49
N ARG A 46 -17.87 9.40 0.21
CA ARG A 46 -18.48 8.55 -0.81
C ARG A 46 -17.97 7.15 -0.50
N ASP A 47 -18.85 6.22 -0.21
CA ASP A 47 -18.47 4.84 0.06
C ASP A 47 -17.93 4.22 -1.24
N VAL A 48 -16.61 4.32 -1.40
CA VAL A 48 -15.92 3.66 -2.50
C VAL A 48 -15.72 2.22 -2.08
N ASN A 49 -16.53 1.34 -2.67
CA ASN A 49 -16.44 -0.08 -2.42
C ASN A 49 -15.28 -0.70 -3.18
N VAL A 50 -14.60 -1.64 -2.53
CA VAL A 50 -13.60 -2.51 -3.16
C VAL A 50 -14.33 -3.39 -4.20
N PRO A 51 -13.82 -3.52 -5.43
CA PRO A 51 -14.44 -4.39 -6.43
C PRO A 51 -14.54 -5.84 -5.95
N ASP A 52 -15.67 -6.51 -6.26
CA ASP A 52 -15.94 -7.89 -5.83
C ASP A 52 -14.86 -8.89 -6.28
N ALA A 53 -14.20 -8.63 -7.42
CA ALA A 53 -13.08 -9.45 -7.88
C ALA A 53 -11.89 -9.37 -6.91
N THR A 54 -11.48 -8.16 -6.52
CA THR A 54 -10.41 -7.94 -5.54
C THR A 54 -10.78 -8.52 -4.18
N ALA A 55 -12.00 -8.32 -3.71
CA ALA A 55 -12.46 -8.86 -2.44
C ALA A 55 -12.43 -10.40 -2.42
N ARG A 56 -12.79 -11.06 -3.54
CA ARG A 56 -12.69 -12.51 -3.69
C ARG A 56 -11.24 -13.01 -3.68
N GLU A 57 -10.33 -12.33 -4.39
CA GLU A 57 -8.91 -12.69 -4.37
C GLU A 57 -8.32 -12.56 -2.96
N MET A 58 -8.63 -11.49 -2.22
CA MET A 58 -8.22 -11.33 -0.83
C MET A 58 -8.80 -12.43 0.07
N LYS A 59 -10.04 -12.85 -0.18
CA LYS A 59 -10.63 -13.99 0.53
C LYS A 59 -9.88 -15.29 0.24
N ASN A 60 -9.51 -15.54 -1.02
CA ASN A 60 -8.72 -16.72 -1.39
C ASN A 60 -7.36 -16.72 -0.70
N CYS A 61 -6.65 -15.58 -0.69
CA CYS A 61 -5.39 -15.43 0.05
C CYS A 61 -5.55 -15.83 1.53
N THR A 62 -6.60 -15.32 2.18
CA THR A 62 -6.87 -15.62 3.60
C THR A 62 -7.19 -17.11 3.80
N ALA A 63 -8.01 -17.69 2.92
CA ALA A 63 -8.41 -19.09 2.99
C ALA A 63 -7.19 -20.04 2.91
N GLU A 64 -6.25 -19.78 1.98
CA GLU A 64 -5.02 -20.56 1.83
C GLU A 64 -4.11 -20.48 3.07
N ALA A 65 -4.07 -19.31 3.73
CA ALA A 65 -3.22 -19.07 4.89
C ALA A 65 -3.85 -19.45 6.24
N THR A 66 -5.16 -19.73 6.31
CA THR A 66 -5.93 -19.97 7.55
C THR A 66 -5.22 -20.88 8.55
N SER A 67 -4.57 -21.95 8.09
CA SER A 67 -3.88 -22.92 8.94
C SER A 67 -2.67 -22.39 9.70
N ARG A 68 -2.10 -21.25 9.27
CA ARG A 68 -0.93 -20.61 9.86
C ARG A 68 -1.28 -19.39 10.73
N LEU A 69 -2.52 -18.92 10.64
CA LEU A 69 -3.01 -17.77 11.40
C LEU A 69 -3.28 -18.20 12.84
N THR A 70 -2.64 -17.52 13.78
CA THR A 70 -2.73 -17.79 15.22
C THR A 70 -3.83 -17.01 15.91
N ASP A 71 -4.14 -15.82 15.39
CA ASP A 71 -5.10 -14.89 15.97
C ASP A 71 -6.41 -14.89 15.19
N VAL A 72 -7.46 -14.45 15.88
CA VAL A 72 -8.81 -14.35 15.31
C VAL A 72 -9.02 -13.05 14.52
N SER A 73 -8.16 -12.05 14.71
CA SER A 73 -8.29 -10.74 14.10
C SER A 73 -6.96 -10.13 13.71
N TYR A 74 -6.84 -9.67 12.46
CA TYR A 74 -5.67 -8.94 11.97
C TYR A 74 -6.07 -7.60 11.37
N ALA A 75 -5.17 -6.62 11.42
CA ALA A 75 -5.33 -5.32 10.80
C ALA A 75 -4.19 -5.05 9.81
N LEU A 76 -4.54 -4.62 8.60
CA LEU A 76 -3.58 -4.21 7.57
C LEU A 76 -3.94 -2.83 7.02
N GLN A 77 -2.92 -1.97 6.90
CA GLN A 77 -3.05 -0.64 6.32
C GLN A 77 -2.27 -0.55 5.02
N TYR A 78 -2.97 -0.32 3.91
CA TYR A 78 -2.34 -0.18 2.58
C TYR A 78 -2.49 1.23 2.04
N THR A 79 -1.44 1.72 1.37
CA THR A 79 -1.49 2.87 0.48
C THR A 79 -1.41 2.40 -0.97
N LEU A 80 -2.46 2.66 -1.75
CA LEU A 80 -2.52 2.37 -3.17
C LEU A 80 -2.17 3.62 -3.96
N PHE A 81 -1.43 3.44 -5.04
CA PHE A 81 -1.12 4.51 -5.98
C PHE A 81 -1.81 4.22 -7.30
N ALA A 82 -2.87 4.96 -7.59
CA ALA A 82 -3.67 4.79 -8.81
C ALA A 82 -3.39 5.91 -9.80
N ASN A 83 -3.39 5.57 -11.10
CA ASN A 83 -3.30 6.56 -12.16
C ASN A 83 -4.66 7.26 -12.38
N ALA A 84 -4.72 8.20 -13.34
CA ALA A 84 -5.96 8.92 -13.66
C ALA A 84 -7.09 8.03 -14.20
N ASP A 85 -6.75 6.86 -14.76
CA ASP A 85 -7.72 5.85 -15.22
C ASP A 85 -8.20 4.93 -14.09
N GLY A 86 -7.71 5.13 -12.86
CA GLY A 86 -8.02 4.31 -11.69
C GLY A 86 -7.25 3.00 -11.61
N LYS A 87 -6.35 2.71 -12.56
CA LYS A 87 -5.50 1.53 -12.50
C LYS A 87 -4.47 1.68 -11.39
N VAL A 88 -4.43 0.71 -10.47
CA VAL A 88 -3.40 0.65 -9.43
C VAL A 88 -2.05 0.33 -10.08
N SER A 89 -1.03 1.07 -9.69
CA SER A 89 0.32 1.00 -10.26
C SER A 89 1.39 0.61 -9.24
N LYS A 90 1.10 0.85 -7.96
CA LYS A 90 1.94 0.47 -6.83
C LYS A 90 1.05 0.30 -5.60
N VAL A 91 1.40 -0.66 -4.77
CA VAL A 91 0.82 -0.86 -3.45
C VAL A 91 1.94 -0.75 -2.42
N LYS A 92 1.62 -0.22 -1.25
CA LYS A 92 2.59 -0.10 -0.15
C LYS A 92 1.91 -0.44 1.16
N LEU A 93 2.43 -1.47 1.81
CA LEU A 93 2.06 -1.80 3.19
C LEU A 93 2.60 -0.71 4.12
N ARG A 94 1.71 -0.09 4.91
CA ARG A 94 2.06 0.95 5.89
C ARG A 94 2.24 0.35 7.27
N ASP A 95 1.32 -0.51 7.65
CA ASP A 95 1.29 -1.19 8.94
C ASP A 95 0.55 -2.52 8.81
N ALA A 96 0.96 -3.50 9.60
CA ALA A 96 0.34 -4.83 9.62
C ALA A 96 0.57 -5.51 10.97
N THR A 97 -0.48 -6.14 11.49
CA THR A 97 -0.38 -7.06 12.63
C THR A 97 -0.21 -8.52 12.20
N LEU A 98 -0.34 -8.80 10.90
CA LEU A 98 -0.38 -10.15 10.35
C LEU A 98 0.99 -10.84 10.37
N HIS A 99 2.06 -10.11 10.04
CA HIS A 99 3.45 -10.58 10.05
C HIS A 99 3.71 -11.90 9.28
N ASP A 100 2.80 -12.28 8.36
CA ASP A 100 2.95 -13.40 7.41
C ASP A 100 3.23 -12.81 6.04
N ALA A 101 4.51 -12.86 5.63
CA ALA A 101 4.98 -12.23 4.40
C ALA A 101 4.34 -12.82 3.13
N GLU A 102 4.03 -14.12 3.11
CA GLU A 102 3.40 -14.75 1.95
C GLU A 102 1.96 -14.27 1.77
N LEU A 103 1.24 -14.13 2.89
CA LEU A 103 -0.13 -13.64 2.89
C LEU A 103 -0.19 -12.14 2.60
N GLU A 104 0.71 -11.34 3.16
CA GLU A 104 0.85 -9.90 2.87
C GLU A 104 1.14 -9.65 1.38
N GLU A 105 2.02 -10.44 0.76
CA GLU A 105 2.32 -10.38 -0.68
C GLU A 105 1.12 -10.83 -1.53
N CYS A 106 0.34 -11.82 -1.07
CA CYS A 106 -0.88 -12.24 -1.75
C CYS A 106 -1.92 -11.10 -1.79
N PHE A 107 -2.12 -10.39 -0.68
CA PHE A 107 -2.97 -9.22 -0.63
C PHE A 107 -2.45 -8.08 -1.50
N GLU A 108 -1.15 -7.84 -1.52
CA GLU A 108 -0.53 -6.84 -2.38
C GLU A 108 -0.85 -7.10 -3.86
N ARG A 109 -0.68 -8.34 -4.32
CA ARG A 109 -1.03 -8.75 -5.70
C ARG A 109 -2.52 -8.59 -6.02
N ALA A 110 -3.40 -8.94 -5.08
CA ALA A 110 -4.84 -8.76 -5.25
C ALA A 110 -5.23 -7.27 -5.40
N LEU A 111 -4.59 -6.40 -4.62
CA LEU A 111 -4.81 -4.95 -4.67
C LEU A 111 -4.18 -4.29 -5.90
N GLU A 112 -3.04 -4.78 -6.39
CA GLU A 112 -2.42 -4.31 -7.64
C GLU A 112 -3.27 -4.61 -8.87
N ALA A 113 -3.99 -5.74 -8.88
CA ALA A 113 -4.90 -6.10 -9.97
C ALA A 113 -6.20 -5.25 -9.99
N MET A 114 -6.45 -4.46 -8.94
CA MET A 114 -7.65 -3.67 -8.80
C MET A 114 -7.67 -2.45 -9.74
N THR A 115 -8.87 -2.07 -10.21
CA THR A 115 -9.13 -0.77 -10.82
C THR A 115 -10.10 0.02 -9.93
N VAL A 116 -9.64 1.16 -9.41
CA VAL A 116 -10.44 2.07 -8.60
C VAL A 116 -11.40 2.84 -9.52
N PRO A 117 -12.70 2.91 -9.22
CA PRO A 117 -13.64 3.68 -10.02
C PRO A 117 -13.21 5.16 -10.15
N VAL A 118 -13.16 5.70 -11.37
CA VAL A 118 -12.68 7.08 -11.59
C VAL A 118 -13.56 8.11 -10.88
N ASP A 119 -14.86 7.84 -10.74
CA ASP A 119 -15.81 8.71 -10.00
C ASP A 119 -15.49 8.81 -8.50
N ALA A 120 -14.83 7.78 -7.96
CA ALA A 120 -14.39 7.73 -6.59
C ALA A 120 -13.07 8.50 -6.36
N LEU A 121 -12.25 8.64 -7.39
CA LEU A 121 -10.96 9.36 -7.31
C LEU A 121 -11.12 10.86 -7.07
N GLY A 122 -12.36 11.38 -7.07
CA GLY A 122 -12.64 12.80 -6.80
C GLY A 122 -12.05 13.75 -7.83
N LEU A 123 -11.54 13.21 -8.95
CA LEU A 123 -11.04 13.99 -10.07
C LEU A 123 -12.23 14.75 -10.63
N ARG A 124 -12.28 16.06 -10.36
CA ARG A 124 -13.24 16.94 -11.03
C ARG A 124 -13.01 16.72 -12.51
N SER A 125 -13.99 16.12 -13.20
CA SER A 125 -13.94 16.08 -14.66
C SER A 125 -13.84 17.53 -15.10
N SER A 126 -12.66 17.94 -15.55
CA SER A 126 -12.46 19.21 -16.21
C SER A 126 -13.12 19.07 -17.57
N ARG A 127 -14.46 19.01 -17.59
CA ARG A 127 -15.19 19.32 -18.80
C ARG A 127 -14.69 20.69 -19.23
N PRO A 128 -14.21 20.87 -20.47
CA PRO A 128 -13.83 22.18 -20.93
C PRO A 128 -15.02 23.10 -20.68
N VAL A 129 -14.80 24.16 -19.92
CA VAL A 129 -15.81 25.19 -19.70
C VAL A 129 -15.98 25.85 -21.06
N SER A 130 -16.88 25.29 -21.88
CA SER A 130 -17.29 25.86 -23.15
C SER A 130 -18.19 27.04 -22.81
N GLY A 131 -17.54 28.14 -22.41
CA GLY A 131 -18.14 29.32 -21.86
C GLY A 131 -17.12 30.44 -21.96
N GLY A 132 -16.88 30.90 -23.18
CA GLY A 132 -16.08 32.08 -23.48
C GLY A 132 -16.75 33.37 -23.01
N GLU A 133 -17.09 33.48 -21.73
CA GLU A 133 -17.34 34.77 -21.11
C GLU A 133 -16.01 35.39 -20.75
N ARG A 134 -15.72 36.50 -21.45
CA ARG A 134 -14.52 37.32 -21.25
C ARG A 134 -14.50 37.83 -19.81
N MET A 135 -13.85 37.10 -18.90
CA MET A 135 -13.53 37.65 -17.59
C MET A 135 -12.64 38.88 -17.77
N MET A 136 -13.09 40.02 -17.27
CA MET A 136 -12.37 41.29 -17.32
C MET A 136 -11.02 41.18 -16.61
N ARG A 137 -10.05 41.91 -17.15
CA ARG A 137 -8.62 41.83 -16.81
C ARG A 137 -8.30 42.29 -15.37
N GLU A 138 -9.26 42.87 -14.66
CA GLU A 138 -9.11 43.43 -13.31
C GLU A 138 -9.32 42.44 -12.14
N GLN A 139 -9.76 41.20 -12.39
CA GLN A 139 -9.88 40.18 -11.34
C GLN A 139 -8.69 39.19 -11.26
N ARG A 140 -7.54 39.55 -11.85
CA ARG A 140 -6.30 38.77 -11.71
C ARG A 140 -5.71 38.96 -10.31
N ALA A 141 -6.30 38.32 -9.31
CA ALA A 141 -5.60 38.06 -8.05
C ALA A 141 -4.39 37.16 -8.34
N PRO A 142 -3.25 37.36 -7.65
CA PRO A 142 -2.09 36.51 -7.83
C PRO A 142 -2.46 35.11 -7.32
N LEU A 143 -2.55 34.16 -8.24
CA LEU A 143 -2.65 32.73 -7.93
C LEU A 143 -1.30 32.31 -7.33
N GLY A 144 -1.15 32.59 -6.02
CA GLY A 144 -0.04 32.12 -5.21
C GLY A 144 -0.12 30.60 -5.09
N SER A 145 1.03 29.96 -5.33
CA SER A 145 1.38 28.58 -4.94
C SER A 145 0.21 27.60 -4.90
N SER A 146 -0.07 26.97 -6.04
CA SER A 146 -0.73 25.67 -6.02
C SER A 146 0.22 24.68 -5.35
N GLU A 147 0.15 24.57 -4.02
CA GLU A 147 0.47 23.31 -3.37
C GLU A 147 -0.38 22.26 -4.07
N SER A 148 0.29 21.37 -4.79
CA SER A 148 -0.34 20.24 -5.44
C SER A 148 -0.83 19.31 -4.34
N GLU A 149 -1.99 19.61 -3.76
CA GLU A 149 -2.72 18.69 -2.90
C GLU A 149 -3.02 17.45 -3.74
N THR A 150 -2.19 16.43 -3.62
CA THR A 150 -2.49 15.11 -4.18
C THR A 150 -3.77 14.63 -3.51
N PRO A 151 -4.87 14.43 -4.25
CA PRO A 151 -6.12 14.02 -3.63
C PRO A 151 -5.92 12.62 -3.04
N LEU A 152 -6.07 12.54 -1.72
CA LEU A 152 -6.10 11.28 -0.98
C LEU A 152 -7.56 10.87 -0.81
N VAL A 153 -7.90 9.70 -1.33
CA VAL A 153 -9.24 9.11 -1.22
C VAL A 153 -9.14 7.91 -0.30
N PHE A 154 -9.94 7.87 0.76
CA PHE A 154 -10.02 6.69 1.62
C PHE A 154 -11.12 5.76 1.12
N LEU A 155 -10.78 4.50 0.87
CA LEU A 155 -11.78 3.45 0.73
C LEU A 155 -12.31 3.12 2.13
N GLY A 156 -13.59 2.76 2.23
CA GLY A 156 -14.14 2.31 3.51
C GLY A 156 -13.39 1.09 4.05
N PRO A 157 -13.50 0.79 5.36
CA PRO A 157 -12.90 -0.42 5.92
C PRO A 157 -13.49 -1.65 5.23
N LEU A 158 -12.62 -2.56 4.79
CA LEU A 158 -13.01 -3.86 4.24
C LEU A 158 -12.74 -4.92 5.30
N ILE A 159 -13.74 -5.77 5.58
CA ILE A 159 -13.59 -6.91 6.49
C ILE A 159 -13.72 -8.17 5.64
N VAL A 160 -12.70 -9.01 5.68
CA VAL A 160 -12.69 -10.33 5.03
C VAL A 160 -12.77 -11.39 6.12
N GLU A 161 -13.75 -12.29 6.02
CA GLU A 161 -13.89 -13.44 6.92
C GLU A 161 -13.68 -14.74 6.13
N ALA A 162 -12.71 -15.53 6.56
CA ALA A 162 -12.41 -16.85 6.03
C ALA A 162 -11.98 -17.78 7.17
N GLY A 163 -12.61 -18.96 7.27
CA GLY A 163 -12.22 -19.98 8.26
C GLY A 163 -12.33 -19.54 9.73
N GLY A 164 -13.18 -18.55 10.05
CA GLY A 164 -13.31 -18.01 11.40
C GLY A 164 -12.26 -16.96 11.78
N VAL A 165 -11.37 -16.59 10.86
CA VAL A 165 -10.43 -15.47 11.00
C VAL A 165 -11.01 -14.24 10.32
N GLN A 166 -10.96 -13.10 11.02
CA GLN A 166 -11.38 -11.81 10.49
C GLN A 166 -10.14 -10.95 10.18
N VAL A 167 -10.07 -10.43 8.97
CA VAL A 167 -9.00 -9.51 8.57
C VAL A 167 -9.62 -8.17 8.20
N LEU A 168 -9.22 -7.12 8.93
CA LEU A 168 -9.63 -5.74 8.72
C LEU A 168 -8.59 -5.03 7.84
N PHE A 169 -9.05 -4.44 6.75
CA PHE A 169 -8.24 -3.64 5.84
C PHE A 169 -8.63 -2.18 5.92
N GLU A 170 -7.63 -1.32 6.10
CA GLU A 170 -7.73 0.12 5.90
C GLU A 170 -6.95 0.49 4.64
N ILE A 171 -7.67 0.94 3.60
CA ILE A 171 -7.08 1.19 2.29
C ILE A 171 -7.17 2.68 1.96
N GLY A 172 -6.01 3.34 1.90
CA GLY A 172 -5.87 4.70 1.38
C GLY A 172 -5.45 4.70 -0.08
N VAL A 173 -6.13 5.44 -0.94
CA VAL A 173 -5.81 5.60 -2.37
C VAL A 173 -5.24 7.00 -2.60
N VAL A 174 -4.02 7.06 -3.12
CA VAL A 174 -3.37 8.28 -3.61
C VAL A 174 -3.50 8.30 -5.12
N VAL A 175 -4.14 9.34 -5.66
CA VAL A 175 -4.31 9.49 -7.11
C VAL A 175 -3.18 10.32 -7.70
N LEU A 176 -2.55 9.79 -8.73
CA LEU A 176 -1.41 10.40 -9.39
C LEU A 176 -1.84 10.98 -10.72
N VAL A 177 -2.37 12.19 -10.68
CA VAL A 177 -2.81 12.91 -11.87
C VAL A 177 -1.61 13.58 -12.51
N GLY A 178 -1.25 13.15 -13.72
CA GLY A 178 -0.29 13.87 -14.57
C GLY A 178 1.15 13.93 -14.06
N LEU A 179 1.52 13.15 -13.05
CA LEU A 179 2.88 13.13 -12.51
C LEU A 179 3.52 11.77 -12.78
N ALA A 180 4.49 11.75 -13.69
CA ALA A 180 5.48 10.66 -13.87
C ALA A 180 6.37 10.43 -12.63
N ASN A 181 5.90 10.80 -11.43
CA ASN A 181 6.67 10.96 -10.21
C ASN A 181 6.46 9.83 -9.19
N LEU A 182 5.98 8.66 -9.62
CA LEU A 182 5.94 7.47 -8.78
C LEU A 182 7.33 6.91 -8.40
N ILE A 183 8.39 7.46 -9.00
CA ILE A 183 9.79 7.17 -8.69
C ILE A 183 10.25 7.92 -7.41
N LYS A 184 9.39 8.73 -6.78
CA LYS A 184 9.79 9.53 -5.61
C LYS A 184 10.14 8.70 -4.38
N ASP A 185 9.51 7.54 -4.15
CA ASP A 185 9.86 6.69 -3.00
C ASP A 185 11.29 6.16 -3.11
N ASP A 186 11.67 5.65 -4.29
CA ASP A 186 13.03 5.15 -4.53
C ASP A 186 14.04 6.29 -4.48
N GLU A 187 13.67 7.49 -4.96
CA GLU A 187 14.52 8.67 -4.91
C GLU A 187 14.70 9.19 -3.47
N GLU A 188 13.66 9.15 -2.64
CA GLU A 188 13.72 9.56 -1.23
C GLU A 188 14.56 8.59 -0.40
N ASP A 189 14.37 7.27 -0.59
CA ASP A 189 15.20 6.25 0.04
C ASP A 189 16.66 6.31 -0.44
N ALA A 190 16.87 6.56 -1.74
CA ALA A 190 18.20 6.82 -2.30
C ALA A 190 18.84 8.05 -1.65
N ARG A 191 18.11 9.17 -1.57
CA ARG A 191 18.57 10.40 -0.91
C ARG A 191 18.94 10.13 0.55
N ARG A 192 18.13 9.36 1.29
CA ARG A 192 18.40 8.99 2.69
C ARG A 192 19.68 8.17 2.82
N LYS A 193 19.84 7.12 2.00
CA LYS A 193 21.07 6.28 1.98
C LYS A 193 22.31 7.11 1.64
N CYS A 194 22.22 7.96 0.62
CA CYS A 194 23.30 8.85 0.21
C CYS A 194 23.62 9.90 1.27
N GLN A 195 22.63 10.38 2.02
CA GLN A 195 22.84 11.36 3.09
C GLN A 195 23.65 10.77 4.26
N ILE A 196 23.40 9.52 4.63
CA ILE A 196 24.18 8.82 5.67
C ILE A 196 25.65 8.73 5.24
N GLN A 197 25.88 8.24 4.02
CA GLN A 197 27.24 8.09 3.46
C GLN A 197 27.95 9.44 3.29
N TYR A 198 27.20 10.50 2.97
CA TYR A 198 27.72 11.85 2.87
C TYR A 198 28.23 12.36 4.22
N VAL A 199 27.45 12.22 5.29
CA VAL A 199 27.86 12.62 6.64
C VAL A 199 29.11 11.86 7.07
N ASP A 200 29.19 10.55 6.80
CA ASP A 200 30.39 9.76 7.08
C ASP A 200 31.60 10.24 6.27
N CYS A 201 31.41 10.54 4.99
CA CYS A 201 32.45 11.06 4.12
C CYS A 201 33.00 12.39 4.63
N LEU A 202 32.14 13.28 5.13
CA LEU A 202 32.51 14.59 5.70
C LEU A 202 33.46 14.45 6.90
N MET A 203 33.43 13.33 7.62
CA MET A 203 34.30 13.06 8.77
C MET A 203 35.66 12.45 8.38
N THR A 204 35.97 12.39 7.07
CA THR A 204 37.20 11.77 6.55
C THR A 204 38.08 12.76 5.79
N GLN A 205 39.30 12.35 5.42
CA GLN A 205 40.20 13.16 4.59
C GLN A 205 39.65 13.44 3.18
N VAL A 206 38.65 12.67 2.71
CA VAL A 206 38.02 12.87 1.40
C VAL A 206 37.30 14.22 1.34
N ALA A 207 36.77 14.70 2.47
CA ALA A 207 36.01 15.94 2.58
C ALA A 207 36.79 17.20 2.17
N GLY A 208 38.11 17.21 2.36
CA GLY A 208 38.97 18.33 1.97
C GLY A 208 39.26 18.44 0.47
N GLY A 209 38.80 17.47 -0.33
CA GLY A 209 38.93 17.52 -1.78
C GLY A 209 37.93 18.46 -2.43
N ASN A 210 38.33 19.10 -3.53
CA ASN A 210 37.41 19.89 -4.36
C ASN A 210 36.33 18.99 -5.01
N GLY A 211 35.12 19.53 -5.09
CA GLY A 211 33.96 18.96 -5.77
C GLY A 211 33.91 19.28 -7.27
N SER A 212 32.71 19.18 -7.86
CA SER A 212 32.48 19.42 -9.29
C SER A 212 32.43 20.91 -9.64
N VAL A 213 31.99 21.75 -8.69
CA VAL A 213 31.95 23.21 -8.82
C VAL A 213 32.78 23.90 -7.73
N HIS A 214 33.10 25.17 -7.94
CA HIS A 214 33.85 25.95 -6.97
C HIS A 214 33.08 26.07 -5.64
N GLY A 215 33.75 25.80 -4.51
CA GLY A 215 33.14 25.80 -3.18
C GLY A 215 32.43 24.50 -2.78
N GLU A 216 32.27 23.55 -3.71
CA GLU A 216 31.72 22.24 -3.40
C GLU A 216 32.80 21.29 -2.88
N THR A 217 32.46 20.42 -1.92
CA THR A 217 33.36 19.37 -1.42
C THR A 217 33.27 18.11 -2.28
N ARG A 218 34.31 17.28 -2.26
CA ARG A 218 34.30 15.99 -2.96
C ARG A 218 33.16 15.09 -2.47
N CYS A 219 32.85 15.12 -1.17
CA CYS A 219 31.75 14.34 -0.60
C CYS A 219 30.39 14.76 -1.16
N GLU A 220 30.17 16.06 -1.39
CA GLU A 220 28.92 16.56 -1.98
C GLU A 220 28.76 16.06 -3.42
N TRP A 221 29.85 16.06 -4.19
CA TRP A 221 29.85 15.54 -5.54
C TRP A 221 29.57 14.02 -5.58
N CYS A 222 30.20 13.25 -4.67
CA CYS A 222 29.90 11.82 -4.51
C CYS A 222 28.43 11.57 -4.12
N ARG A 223 27.86 12.42 -3.25
CA ARG A 223 26.45 12.37 -2.84
C ARG A 223 25.51 12.59 -4.01
N GLN A 224 25.78 13.59 -4.85
CA GLN A 224 24.97 13.86 -6.05
C GLN A 224 24.99 12.68 -7.02
N GLN A 225 26.17 12.09 -7.23
CA GLN A 225 26.29 10.90 -8.07
C GLN A 225 25.56 9.69 -7.45
N CYS A 226 25.65 9.51 -6.13
CA CYS A 226 24.90 8.47 -5.41
C CYS A 226 23.38 8.60 -5.60
N VAL A 227 22.84 9.82 -5.56
CA VAL A 227 21.40 10.06 -5.81
C VAL A 227 21.04 9.72 -7.26
N LYS A 228 21.89 10.06 -8.23
CA LYS A 228 21.71 9.68 -9.64
C LYS A 228 21.75 8.15 -9.82
N ASP A 229 22.62 7.47 -9.08
CA ASP A 229 22.79 6.02 -9.08
C ASP A 229 21.83 5.30 -8.11
N ARG A 230 20.68 5.92 -7.82
CA ARG A 230 19.56 5.38 -7.02
C ARG A 230 19.98 4.82 -5.65
N GLY A 231 20.86 5.53 -4.95
CA GLY A 231 21.26 5.19 -3.59
C GLY A 231 22.57 4.38 -3.50
N THR A 232 23.21 4.11 -4.64
CA THR A 232 24.49 3.41 -4.69
C THR A 232 25.64 4.41 -4.55
N TRP A 233 26.39 4.34 -3.46
CA TRP A 233 27.55 5.21 -3.28
C TRP A 233 28.66 4.86 -4.28
N PRO A 234 29.12 5.78 -5.14
CA PRO A 234 30.10 5.46 -6.17
C PRO A 234 31.49 5.21 -5.54
N ALA A 235 32.31 4.37 -6.18
CA ALA A 235 33.72 4.22 -5.80
C ALA A 235 34.55 5.46 -6.20
N SER A 236 34.18 6.11 -7.31
CA SER A 236 34.82 7.32 -7.82
C SER A 236 33.88 8.13 -8.71
N VAL A 237 34.12 9.44 -8.80
CA VAL A 237 33.48 10.37 -9.75
C VAL A 237 34.47 10.86 -10.81
N VAL A 238 34.01 11.13 -12.03
CA VAL A 238 34.84 11.59 -13.15
C VAL A 238 34.67 13.10 -13.32
N GLY A 239 35.76 13.86 -13.24
CA GLY A 239 35.72 15.30 -13.45
C GLY A 239 35.71 15.73 -14.91
N THR A 240 35.50 17.03 -15.11
CA THR A 240 35.54 17.69 -16.42
C THR A 240 36.89 17.52 -17.13
N ASN A 241 37.96 17.32 -16.36
CA ASN A 241 39.31 17.00 -16.87
C ASN A 241 39.55 15.51 -17.13
N ASN A 242 38.49 14.69 -17.15
CA ASN A 242 38.52 13.24 -17.30
C ASN A 242 39.34 12.50 -16.22
N ARG A 243 39.68 13.16 -15.10
CA ARG A 243 40.35 12.52 -13.96
C ARG A 243 39.31 11.87 -13.05
N LYS A 244 39.66 10.72 -12.49
CA LYS A 244 38.86 10.02 -11.48
C LYS A 244 39.22 10.52 -10.08
N TYR A 245 38.22 10.88 -9.30
CA TYR A 245 38.35 11.26 -7.90
C TYR A 245 37.68 10.21 -7.03
N SER A 246 38.41 9.69 -6.04
CA SER A 246 37.89 8.65 -5.15
C SER A 246 36.77 9.17 -4.26
N CYS A 247 35.70 8.39 -4.17
CA CYS A 247 34.60 8.55 -3.22
C CYS A 247 34.68 7.52 -2.08
N ALA A 248 35.63 6.58 -2.16
CA ALA A 248 35.85 5.60 -1.11
C ALA A 248 36.45 6.25 0.14
N TYR A 249 35.85 5.98 1.29
CA TYR A 249 36.32 6.41 2.59
C TYR A 249 36.34 5.23 3.56
N ARG A 250 37.17 5.29 4.61
CA ARG A 250 37.17 4.32 5.71
C ARG A 250 36.64 5.00 6.95
N ARG A 251 35.59 4.44 7.57
CA ARG A 251 35.21 4.82 8.94
C ARG A 251 36.38 4.44 9.86
N LYS A 252 36.80 5.39 10.70
CA LYS A 252 37.78 5.12 11.76
C LYS A 252 37.10 4.44 12.93
#